data_AF-A0A928HDU0-F1
#
_entry.id   AF-A0A928HDU0-F1
#
_cell.length_a   1.000
_cell.length_b   1.000
_cell.length_c   1.000
_cell.angle_alpha   90.00
_cell.angle_beta   90.00
_cell.angle_gamma   90.00
#
_symmetry.space_group_name_H-M   'P 1'
#
loop_
_entity.id
_entity.type
_entity.pdbx_description
1 polymer ?
#
loop_
_entity_poly.entity_id
_entity_poly.type
_entity_poly.pdbx_seq_one_letter_code
_entity_poly.pdbx_strand_id
1 'polypeptide(L)'
;MKLTDEIVKALNGCISDGYESVQDFARLTNISADTLAKYLKKETQTIKDETWAKMYPLLKPYLKHSNNRPAFTGTNKTPELETDERILLDAFNDLPEKVREQKLMEMLDLARKYNLEDGVSEPIDLP
;
A
#
# COMPACT_ATOMS: atom_id res chain seq x y z
N MET A 1 -1.22 -4.60 24.38
CA MET A 1 -0.21 -4.89 23.32
C MET A 1 1.06 -4.02 23.47
N LYS A 2 2.27 -4.49 23.11
CA LYS A 2 3.52 -3.67 23.13
C LYS A 2 3.68 -2.87 21.83
N LEU A 3 4.08 -1.60 21.91
CA LEU A 3 4.45 -0.81 20.74
C LEU A 3 5.86 -1.22 20.30
N THR A 4 5.96 -1.76 19.08
CA THR A 4 7.23 -2.15 18.46
C THR A 4 7.57 -1.22 17.29
N ASP A 5 8.84 -1.19 16.91
CA ASP A 5 9.29 -0.39 15.76
C ASP A 5 8.60 -0.79 14.46
N GLU A 6 8.25 -2.07 14.31
CA GLU A 6 7.49 -2.56 13.17
C GLU A 6 6.07 -2.00 13.12
N ILE A 7 5.40 -1.91 14.28
CA ILE A 7 4.07 -1.31 14.38
C ILE A 7 4.14 0.18 14.06
N VAL A 8 5.16 0.89 14.56
CA VAL A 8 5.34 2.32 14.28
C VAL A 8 5.64 2.55 12.80
N LYS A 9 6.44 1.69 12.18
CA LYS A 9 6.72 1.74 10.74
C LYS A 9 5.47 1.44 9.91
N ALA A 10 4.70 0.43 10.30
CA ALA A 10 3.43 0.10 9.65
C ALA A 10 2.40 1.21 9.81
N LEU A 11 2.34 1.87 10.97
CA LEU A 11 1.45 3.01 11.21
C LEU A 11 1.85 4.23 10.37
N ASN A 12 3.14 4.54 10.29
CA ASN A 12 3.63 5.59 9.40
C ASN A 12 3.35 5.27 7.93
N GLY A 13 3.62 4.04 7.47
CA GLY A 13 3.32 3.64 6.09
C GLY A 13 1.82 3.65 5.79
N CYS A 14 1.00 3.16 6.71
CA CYS A 14 -0.45 3.19 6.59
C CYS A 14 -0.97 4.62 6.44
N ILE A 15 -0.52 5.55 7.29
CA ILE A 15 -0.92 6.95 7.23
C ILE A 15 -0.39 7.60 5.95
N SER A 16 0.89 7.43 5.60
CA SER A 16 1.49 8.08 4.43
C SER A 16 0.99 7.55 3.08
N ASP A 17 0.67 6.27 3.00
CA ASP A 17 0.32 5.60 1.74
C ASP A 17 -1.21 5.49 1.55
N GLY A 18 -1.98 5.48 2.64
CA GLY A 18 -3.43 5.22 2.62
C GLY A 18 -4.31 6.40 3.04
N TYR A 19 -3.73 7.46 3.62
CA TYR A 19 -4.48 8.59 4.18
C TYR A 19 -3.77 9.91 3.90
N GLU A 20 -4.51 11.02 3.85
CA GLU A 20 -3.89 12.34 3.66
C GLU A 20 -3.18 12.84 4.91
N SER A 21 -3.68 12.48 6.11
CA SER A 21 -3.13 12.95 7.37
C SER A 21 -3.42 12.03 8.56
N VAL A 22 -2.71 12.26 9.67
CA VAL A 22 -2.99 11.63 10.98
C VAL A 22 -4.43 11.94 11.44
N GLN A 23 -4.99 13.11 11.06
CA GLN A 23 -6.36 13.48 11.42
C GLN A 23 -7.40 12.64 10.69
N ASP A 24 -7.17 12.29 9.43
CA ASP A 24 -8.09 11.45 8.66
C ASP A 24 -8.07 10.01 9.16
N PHE A 25 -6.88 9.51 9.51
CA PHE A 25 -6.74 8.21 10.17
C PHE A 25 -7.42 8.18 11.55
N ALA A 26 -7.30 9.25 12.33
CA ALA A 26 -7.97 9.41 13.63
C ALA A 26 -9.49 9.35 13.51
N ARG A 27 -10.06 10.07 12.52
CA ARG A 27 -11.50 10.08 12.25
C ARG A 27 -12.02 8.70 11.87
N LEU A 28 -11.31 8.00 10.99
CA LEU A 28 -11.71 6.66 10.55
C LEU A 28 -11.66 5.63 11.69
N THR A 29 -10.60 5.65 12.48
CA THR A 29 -10.39 4.67 13.55
C THR A 29 -11.11 5.04 14.85
N ASN A 30 -11.66 6.24 14.96
CA ASN A 30 -12.19 6.80 16.20
C ASN A 30 -11.17 6.70 17.36
N ILE A 31 -9.92 7.06 17.06
CA ILE A 31 -8.79 7.17 18.00
C ILE A 31 -8.34 8.63 17.94
N SER A 32 -8.01 9.26 19.07
CA SER A 32 -7.58 10.66 19.03
C SER A 32 -6.25 10.82 18.29
N ALA A 33 -6.15 11.91 17.51
CA ALA A 33 -4.92 12.26 16.80
C ALA A 33 -3.73 12.40 17.76
N ASP A 34 -3.94 12.90 18.98
CA ASP A 34 -2.91 12.95 20.03
C ASP A 34 -2.39 11.56 20.42
N THR A 35 -3.28 10.58 20.51
CA THR A 35 -2.90 9.20 20.86
C THR A 35 -2.07 8.58 19.74
N LEU A 36 -2.46 8.80 18.48
CA LEU A 36 -1.70 8.36 17.32
C LEU A 36 -0.34 9.06 17.23
N ALA A 37 -0.29 10.38 17.47
CA ALA A 37 0.96 11.14 17.48
C ALA A 37 1.93 10.62 18.56
N LYS A 38 1.42 10.23 19.73
CA LYS A 38 2.22 9.58 20.79
C LYS A 38 2.80 8.23 20.34
N TYR A 39 2.05 7.44 19.58
CA TYR A 39 2.57 6.20 19.01
C TYR A 39 3.64 6.44 17.95
N LEU A 40 3.40 7.40 17.04
CA LEU A 40 4.36 7.77 15.99
C LEU A 40 5.69 8.29 16.57
N LYS A 41 5.62 9.09 17.64
CA LYS A 41 6.79 9.62 18.36
C LYS A 41 7.40 8.64 19.37
N LYS A 42 6.80 7.45 19.54
CA LYS A 42 7.19 6.45 20.55
C LYS A 42 7.19 6.99 21.99
N GLU A 43 6.35 7.96 22.30
CA GLU A 43 6.18 8.53 23.65
C GLU A 43 5.51 7.54 24.62
N THR A 44 4.91 6.47 24.08
CA THR A 44 4.29 5.40 24.85
C THR A 44 4.84 4.06 24.40
N GLN A 45 4.99 3.11 25.33
CA GLN A 45 5.53 1.77 25.03
C GLN A 45 4.45 0.69 24.85
N THR A 46 3.21 1.04 25.13
CA THR A 46 2.07 0.10 25.13
C THR A 46 0.88 0.69 24.39
N ILE A 47 0.17 -0.18 23.67
CA ILE A 47 -1.08 0.12 22.98
C ILE A 47 -2.18 -0.62 23.73
N LYS A 48 -3.28 0.09 24.05
CA LYS A 48 -4.48 -0.52 24.64
C LYS A 48 -5.08 -1.51 23.65
N ASP A 49 -5.60 -2.63 24.15
CA ASP A 49 -6.07 -3.70 23.26
C ASP A 49 -7.29 -3.27 22.41
N GLU A 50 -8.15 -2.40 22.94
CA GLU A 50 -9.26 -1.78 22.19
C GLU A 50 -8.75 -0.92 21.02
N THR A 51 -7.70 -0.13 21.27
CA THR A 51 -7.06 0.71 20.25
C THR A 51 -6.36 -0.15 19.20
N TRP A 52 -5.68 -1.22 19.64
CA TRP A 52 -5.06 -2.18 18.75
C TRP A 52 -6.08 -2.90 17.86
N ALA A 53 -7.22 -3.33 18.41
CA ALA A 53 -8.29 -4.00 17.65
C ALA A 53 -8.84 -3.13 16.51
N LYS A 54 -8.89 -1.81 16.69
CA LYS A 54 -9.33 -0.84 15.67
C LYS A 54 -8.25 -0.56 14.61
N MET A 55 -6.98 -0.46 15.01
CA MET A 55 -5.88 -0.16 14.08
C MET A 55 -5.43 -1.39 13.31
N TYR A 56 -5.40 -2.56 13.93
CA TYR A 56 -4.78 -3.77 13.37
C TYR A 56 -5.32 -4.15 11.98
N PRO A 57 -6.63 -4.13 11.68
CA PRO A 57 -7.13 -4.43 10.35
C PRO A 57 -6.54 -3.53 9.26
N LEU A 58 -6.31 -2.25 9.58
CA LEU A 58 -5.74 -1.25 8.67
C LEU A 58 -4.22 -1.37 8.56
N LEU A 59 -3.56 -1.76 9.65
CA LEU A 59 -2.10 -1.94 9.70
C LEU A 59 -1.66 -3.29 9.14
N LYS A 60 -2.53 -4.30 9.13
CA LYS A 60 -2.24 -5.67 8.67
C LYS A 60 -1.52 -5.73 7.32
N PRO A 61 -1.92 -4.96 6.29
CA PRO A 61 -1.22 -4.95 5.00
C PRO A 61 0.19 -4.36 5.04
N TYR A 62 0.50 -3.54 6.04
CA TYR A 62 1.76 -2.83 6.22
C TYR A 62 2.71 -3.54 7.21
N LEU A 63 2.24 -4.57 7.91
CA LEU A 63 3.07 -5.41 8.77
C LEU A 63 3.79 -6.46 7.92
N LYS A 64 5.11 -6.63 8.14
CA LYS A 64 6.03 -7.48 7.37
C LYS A 64 5.64 -8.96 7.23
N HIS A 65 4.57 -9.41 7.88
CA HIS A 65 4.06 -10.79 7.79
C HIS A 65 2.92 -10.94 6.76
N SER A 66 2.54 -9.86 6.09
CA SER A 66 1.62 -9.89 4.95
C SER A 66 2.41 -9.94 3.65
N ASN A 67 2.80 -11.14 3.20
CA ASN A 67 3.47 -11.41 1.92
C ASN A 67 2.61 -11.05 0.67
N ASN A 68 1.57 -10.22 0.80
CA ASN A 68 0.62 -9.87 -0.26
C ASN A 68 0.42 -8.35 -0.40
N ARG A 69 1.50 -7.57 -0.42
CA ARG A 69 1.48 -6.33 -1.20
C ARG A 69 2.74 -6.24 -2.06
N PRO A 70 2.61 -5.98 -3.37
CA PRO A 70 3.75 -5.50 -4.14
C PRO A 70 4.21 -4.20 -3.49
N ALA A 71 5.53 -4.06 -3.38
CA ALA A 71 6.14 -2.87 -2.81
C ALA A 71 5.61 -1.64 -3.54
N PHE A 72 4.84 -0.80 -2.84
CA PHE A 72 4.54 0.55 -3.31
C PHE A 72 5.81 1.37 -3.05
N THR A 73 6.81 1.15 -3.90
CA THR A 73 8.08 1.87 -3.86
C THR A 73 7.85 3.27 -4.40
N GLY A 74 7.94 4.26 -3.52
CA GLY A 74 8.46 5.58 -3.87
C GLY A 74 7.46 6.56 -4.49
N THR A 75 7.34 7.69 -3.82
CA THR A 75 6.67 8.93 -4.24
C THR A 75 5.15 8.93 -4.19
N ASN A 76 4.60 9.69 -3.25
CA ASN A 76 3.23 10.19 -3.24
C ASN A 76 3.02 11.17 -4.42
N LYS A 77 3.03 10.62 -5.62
CA LYS A 77 2.04 10.96 -6.61
C LYS A 77 1.40 9.61 -6.90
N THR A 78 0.10 9.44 -6.65
CA THR A 78 -0.68 8.63 -7.59
C THR A 78 -0.16 9.05 -8.97
N PRO A 79 0.45 8.15 -9.78
CA PRO A 79 0.82 8.54 -11.13
C PRO A 79 -0.39 9.25 -11.69
N GLU A 80 -0.20 10.50 -12.13
CA GLU A 80 -1.31 11.29 -12.63
C GLU A 80 -1.71 10.58 -13.91
N LEU A 81 -2.64 9.65 -13.77
CA LEU A 81 -3.05 8.80 -14.86
C LEU A 81 -3.64 9.73 -15.90
N GLU A 82 -3.17 9.63 -17.13
CA GLU A 82 -3.81 10.30 -18.26
C GLU A 82 -5.26 9.79 -18.38
N THR A 83 -6.09 10.54 -19.09
CA THR A 83 -7.54 10.26 -19.13
C THR A 83 -7.83 8.85 -19.64
N ASP A 84 -7.07 8.39 -20.62
CA ASP A 84 -7.13 7.04 -21.17
C ASP A 84 -6.68 5.98 -20.16
N GLU A 85 -5.60 6.21 -19.43
CA GLU A 85 -5.12 5.30 -18.38
C GLU A 85 -6.15 5.12 -17.26
N ARG A 86 -6.87 6.18 -16.88
CA ARG A 86 -7.98 6.10 -15.91
C ARG A 86 -9.14 5.27 -16.45
N ILE A 87 -9.56 5.55 -17.69
CA ILE A 87 -10.65 4.81 -18.34
C ILE A 87 -10.30 3.31 -18.43
N LEU A 88 -9.04 2.99 -18.76
CA LEU A 88 -8.57 1.61 -18.82
C LEU A 88 -8.58 0.94 -17.45
N LEU A 89 -8.15 1.65 -16.40
CA LEU A 89 -8.16 1.12 -15.04
C LEU A 89 -9.59 0.87 -14.54
N ASP A 90 -10.50 1.80 -14.79
CA ASP A 90 -11.92 1.67 -14.43
C ASP A 90 -12.54 0.46 -15.16
N ALA A 91 -12.37 0.38 -16.48
CA ALA A 91 -12.87 -0.74 -17.28
C ALA A 91 -12.26 -2.08 -16.85
N PHE A 92 -10.99 -2.09 -16.47
CA PHE A 92 -10.32 -3.30 -15.98
C PHE A 92 -10.89 -3.74 -14.62
N ASN A 93 -11.17 -2.80 -13.71
CA ASN A 93 -11.74 -3.09 -12.39
C ASN A 93 -13.16 -3.68 -12.48
N ASP A 94 -13.93 -3.33 -13.50
CA ASP A 94 -15.27 -3.87 -13.75
C ASP A 94 -15.26 -5.34 -14.22
N LEU A 95 -14.11 -5.87 -14.64
CA LEU A 95 -14.00 -7.26 -15.09
C LEU A 95 -14.01 -8.23 -13.89
N PRO A 96 -14.54 -9.47 -14.06
CA PRO A 96 -14.41 -10.51 -13.05
C PRO A 96 -12.94 -10.84 -12.73
N GLU A 97 -12.65 -11.19 -11.48
CA GLU A 97 -11.28 -11.42 -10.98
C GLU A 97 -10.47 -12.39 -11.84
N LYS A 98 -11.04 -13.54 -12.20
CA LYS A 98 -10.40 -14.53 -13.07
C LYS A 98 -10.04 -13.99 -14.45
N VAL A 99 -10.85 -13.07 -14.98
CA VAL A 99 -10.63 -12.44 -16.28
C VAL A 99 -9.53 -11.39 -16.18
N ARG A 100 -9.51 -10.61 -15.09
CA ARG A 100 -8.42 -9.64 -14.82
C ARG A 100 -7.08 -10.33 -14.73
N GLU A 101 -6.97 -11.42 -13.96
CA GLU A 101 -5.73 -12.19 -13.82
C GLU A 101 -5.23 -12.72 -15.16
N GLN A 102 -6.13 -13.30 -15.96
CA GLN A 102 -5.79 -13.78 -17.29
C GLN A 102 -5.25 -12.64 -18.18
N LYS A 103 -5.96 -11.50 -18.22
CA LYS A 103 -5.55 -10.37 -19.06
C LYS A 103 -4.26 -9.70 -18.60
N LEU A 104 -4.02 -9.64 -17.30
CA LEU A 104 -2.75 -9.17 -16.76
C LEU A 104 -1.59 -10.06 -17.22
N MET A 105 -1.75 -11.38 -17.16
CA MET A 105 -0.72 -12.32 -17.62
C MET A 105 -0.45 -12.18 -19.12
N GLU A 106 -1.50 -12.09 -19.95
CA GLU A 106 -1.37 -11.85 -21.38
C GLU A 106 -0.57 -10.56 -21.69
N MET A 107 -0.87 -9.46 -20.98
CA MET A 107 -0.15 -8.19 -21.14
C MET A 107 1.32 -8.30 -20.72
N LEU A 108 1.62 -8.99 -19.62
CA LEU A 108 2.98 -9.19 -19.13
C LEU A 108 3.82 -10.08 -20.05
N ASP A 109 3.20 -11.11 -20.64
CA ASP A 109 3.87 -11.98 -21.61
C ASP A 109 4.16 -11.21 -22.91
N LEU A 110 3.22 -10.38 -23.36
CA LEU A 110 3.41 -9.52 -24.53
C LEU A 110 4.53 -8.50 -24.28
N ALA A 111 4.51 -7.80 -23.15
CA ALA A 111 5.56 -6.84 -22.78
C ALA A 111 6.95 -7.51 -22.72
N ARG A 112 7.03 -8.71 -22.11
CA ARG A 112 8.28 -9.49 -22.08
C ARG A 112 8.77 -9.84 -23.48
N LYS A 113 7.86 -10.28 -24.36
CA LYS A 113 8.21 -10.64 -25.73
C LYS A 113 8.79 -9.45 -26.50
N TYR A 114 8.14 -8.29 -26.43
CA TYR A 114 8.63 -7.09 -27.12
C TYR A 114 9.94 -6.56 -26.53
N ASN A 115 10.08 -6.57 -25.19
CA ASN A 115 11.32 -6.15 -24.54
C ASN A 115 12.51 -7.10 -24.84
N LEU A 116 12.23 -8.37 -25.16
CA LEU A 116 13.24 -9.34 -25.61
C LEU A 116 13.61 -9.18 -27.08
N GLU A 117 12.68 -8.74 -27.94
CA GLU A 117 12.91 -8.52 -29.37
C GLU A 117 13.66 -7.20 -29.66
N ASP A 118 13.58 -6.20 -28.77
CA ASP A 118 14.18 -4.86 -28.97
C ASP A 118 15.65 -4.69 -28.49
N GLY A 119 16.31 -5.73 -27.96
CA GLY A 119 17.77 -5.73 -27.82
C GLY A 119 18.42 -4.54 -27.07
N VAL A 120 17.71 -3.87 -26.15
CA VAL A 120 18.30 -2.92 -25.21
C VAL A 120 18.46 -3.62 -23.86
N SER A 121 19.65 -4.16 -23.68
CA SER A 121 20.17 -4.67 -22.42
C SER A 121 20.27 -3.56 -21.38
N GLU A 122 19.31 -3.46 -20.48
CA GLU A 122 19.61 -3.16 -19.08
C GLU A 122 18.81 -4.11 -18.19
N PRO A 123 19.47 -4.87 -17.30
CA PRO A 123 18.76 -5.70 -16.34
C PRO A 123 17.95 -4.79 -15.43
N ILE A 124 16.65 -5.03 -15.36
CA ILE A 124 15.81 -4.48 -14.30
C ILE A 124 16.26 -5.18 -13.02
N ASP A 125 17.24 -4.58 -12.34
CA ASP A 125 17.63 -4.97 -10.99
C ASP A 125 16.49 -4.54 -10.06
N LEU A 126 15.55 -5.46 -9.87
CA LEU A 126 14.49 -5.32 -8.87
C LEU A 126 15.12 -5.46 -7.48
N PRO A 127 14.99 -4.48 -6.57
CA PRO A 127 15.38 -4.64 -5.18
C PRO A 127 14.49 -5.64 -4.42
#